data_AF-A0A090WM67-F1
#
_entry.id   AF-A0A090WM67-F1
#
_cell.length_a   1.000
_cell.length_b   1.000
_cell.length_c   1.000
_cell.angle_alpha   90.00
_cell.angle_beta   90.00
_cell.angle_gamma   90.00
#
_symmetry.space_group_name_H-M   'P 1'
#
loop_
_entity.id
_entity.type
_entity.pdbx_description
1 polymer ?
#
loop_
_entity_poly.entity_id
_entity_poly.type
_entity_poly.pdbx_seq_one_letter_code
_entity_poly.pdbx_strand_id
1 'polypeptide(L)'
;MNRPEPHIIIEGSIQYQLGELKGNQIIYDFDKMLVYLNAKGKLLFGSNFKVFEEDRDILFKLCNYFIKDVANCQKLGIDINKGILLTGPVGCGKTSLMKLLRHMVPHQKSYKIIPPTRNIAFGFNHIGYKTIEDYGDGHYFCFDDLGVEPMGRHYGKDCNVMGEILLSRYDLFCHPERSRRVKTHATTNLNAQELEERYGNRVRSRMRQLFNLVAFDKECMDKRK
;
A
#
# COMPACT_ATOMS: atom_id res chain seq x y z
N MET A 1 -8.65 -28.41 -16.30
CA MET A 1 -7.89 -27.59 -15.33
C MET A 1 -8.21 -26.13 -15.61
N ASN A 2 -9.08 -25.52 -14.81
CA ASN A 2 -9.53 -24.14 -15.04
C ASN A 2 -8.35 -23.18 -14.99
N ARG A 3 -8.11 -22.45 -16.08
CA ARG A 3 -7.22 -21.30 -16.06
C ARG A 3 -7.81 -20.32 -15.04
N PRO A 4 -7.04 -19.79 -14.08
CA PRO A 4 -7.55 -18.71 -13.25
C PRO A 4 -7.96 -17.58 -14.20
N GLU A 5 -9.19 -17.11 -14.06
CA GLU A 5 -9.72 -15.97 -14.81
C GLU A 5 -9.56 -14.72 -13.92
N PRO A 6 -8.38 -14.09 -13.84
CA PRO A 6 -8.14 -13.01 -12.88
C PRO A 6 -8.90 -11.72 -13.22
N HIS A 7 -9.65 -11.72 -14.33
CA HIS A 7 -10.60 -10.69 -14.71
C HIS A 7 -12.00 -10.91 -14.12
N ILE A 8 -12.24 -12.04 -13.46
CA ILE A 8 -13.50 -12.36 -12.80
C ILE A 8 -13.21 -12.55 -11.31
N ILE A 9 -13.92 -11.80 -10.47
CA ILE A 9 -13.88 -11.94 -9.01
C ILE A 9 -15.24 -12.41 -8.53
N ILE A 10 -15.26 -13.47 -7.74
CA ILE A 10 -16.48 -14.02 -7.14
C ILE A 10 -16.52 -13.57 -5.67
N GLU A 11 -17.57 -12.84 -5.30
CA GLU A 11 -17.84 -12.42 -3.92
C GLU A 11 -19.20 -13.00 -3.51
N GLY A 12 -19.17 -14.11 -2.75
CA GLY A 12 -20.38 -14.87 -2.41
C GLY A 12 -21.05 -15.41 -3.66
N SER A 13 -22.30 -14.99 -3.91
CA SER A 13 -23.10 -15.41 -5.07
C SER A 13 -22.98 -14.47 -6.28
N ILE A 14 -22.23 -13.36 -6.17
CA ILE A 14 -22.14 -12.34 -7.22
C ILE A 14 -20.79 -12.44 -7.92
N GLN A 15 -20.83 -12.46 -9.25
CA GLN A 15 -19.66 -12.45 -10.10
C GLN A 15 -19.41 -11.04 -10.63
N TYR A 16 -18.21 -10.51 -10.39
CA TYR A 16 -17.75 -9.22 -10.89
C TYR A 16 -16.73 -9.42 -11.99
N GLN A 17 -17.10 -9.05 -13.21
CA GLN A 17 -16.20 -9.08 -14.36
C GLN A 17 -15.47 -7.74 -14.46
N LEU A 18 -14.18 -7.70 -14.11
CA LEU A 18 -13.31 -6.52 -14.16
C LEU A 18 -12.78 -6.21 -15.56
N GLY A 19 -12.92 -7.13 -16.52
CA GLY A 19 -12.35 -6.99 -17.85
C GLY A 19 -12.73 -8.13 -18.78
N GLU A 20 -12.21 -8.09 -20.00
CA GLU A 20 -12.46 -9.09 -21.04
C GLU A 20 -11.14 -9.73 -21.48
N LEU A 21 -11.18 -11.05 -21.70
CA LEU A 21 -10.07 -11.76 -22.31
C LEU A 21 -10.13 -11.53 -23.83
N LYS A 22 -9.20 -10.75 -24.39
CA LYS A 22 -9.00 -10.65 -25.83
C LYS A 22 -7.71 -11.39 -26.22
N GLY A 23 -7.87 -12.59 -26.77
CA GLY A 23 -6.76 -13.47 -27.11
C GLY A 23 -6.03 -13.97 -25.86
N ASN A 24 -4.75 -13.60 -25.69
CA ASN A 24 -3.93 -13.96 -24.52
C ASN A 24 -3.71 -12.78 -23.56
N GLN A 25 -4.45 -11.69 -23.73
CA GLN A 25 -4.37 -10.51 -22.89
C GLN A 25 -5.72 -10.24 -22.23
N ILE A 26 -5.67 -9.74 -21.01
CA ILE A 26 -6.85 -9.28 -20.28
C ILE A 26 -6.91 -7.77 -20.42
N ILE A 27 -7.98 -7.28 -21.01
CA ILE A 27 -8.28 -5.87 -21.11
C ILE A 27 -9.16 -5.53 -19.91
N TYR A 28 -8.55 -4.93 -18.90
CA TYR A 28 -9.25 -4.43 -17.73
C TYR A 28 -10.04 -3.18 -18.11
N ASP A 29 -11.26 -3.10 -17.59
CA ASP A 29 -12.15 -1.96 -17.74
C ASP A 29 -12.21 -1.24 -16.39
N PHE A 30 -11.73 0.00 -16.39
CA PHE A 30 -11.63 0.77 -15.16
C PHE A 30 -13.00 1.06 -14.53
N ASP A 31 -14.06 1.23 -15.32
CA ASP A 31 -15.40 1.47 -14.78
C ASP A 31 -15.95 0.21 -14.13
N LYS A 32 -15.71 -0.97 -14.73
CA LYS A 32 -16.04 -2.26 -14.09
C LYS A 32 -15.24 -2.48 -12.80
N MET A 33 -13.96 -2.07 -12.78
CA MET A 33 -13.14 -2.10 -11.56
C MET A 33 -13.70 -1.20 -10.46
N LEU A 34 -14.13 0.02 -10.80
CA LEU A 34 -14.77 0.93 -9.84
C LEU A 34 -16.06 0.36 -9.27
N VAL A 35 -16.89 -0.30 -10.09
CA VAL A 35 -18.11 -0.98 -9.62
C VAL A 35 -17.77 -2.05 -8.59
N TYR A 36 -16.78 -2.90 -8.86
CA TYR A 36 -16.32 -3.91 -7.91
C TYR A 36 -15.76 -3.29 -6.63
N LEU A 37 -14.90 -2.28 -6.73
CA LEU A 37 -14.30 -1.61 -5.58
C LEU A 37 -15.38 -0.97 -4.70
N ASN A 38 -16.39 -0.35 -5.29
CA ASN A 38 -17.49 0.25 -4.54
C ASN A 38 -18.33 -0.83 -3.82
N ALA A 39 -18.66 -1.93 -4.51
CA ALA A 39 -19.39 -3.05 -3.90
C ALA A 39 -18.60 -3.72 -2.77
N LYS A 40 -17.31 -4.01 -3.01
CA LYS A 40 -16.42 -4.62 -2.01
C LYS A 40 -16.16 -3.69 -0.84
N GLY A 41 -16.04 -2.39 -1.08
CA GLY A 41 -15.90 -1.39 -0.04
C GLY A 41 -17.13 -1.31 0.86
N LYS A 42 -18.34 -1.39 0.29
CA LYS A 42 -19.58 -1.48 1.07
C LYS A 42 -19.65 -2.73 1.95
N LEU A 43 -19.16 -3.87 1.45
CA LEU A 43 -19.08 -5.11 2.24
C LEU A 43 -18.07 -5.01 3.39
N LEU A 44 -16.94 -4.33 3.19
CA LEU A 44 -15.87 -4.25 4.19
C LEU A 44 -16.06 -3.12 5.21
N PHE A 45 -16.62 -1.98 4.79
CA PHE A 45 -16.69 -0.75 5.60
C PHE A 45 -18.12 -0.31 5.90
N GLY A 46 -19.13 -1.03 5.40
CA GLY A 46 -20.55 -0.73 5.60
C GLY A 46 -21.21 0.00 4.43
N SER A 47 -22.53 0.06 4.44
CA SER A 47 -23.38 0.57 3.34
C SER A 47 -23.08 2.01 2.91
N ASN A 48 -22.53 2.82 3.81
CA ASN A 48 -22.22 4.23 3.58
C ASN A 48 -20.92 4.44 2.80
N PHE A 49 -20.14 3.38 2.57
CA PHE A 49 -18.94 3.48 1.75
C PHE A 49 -19.29 3.90 0.33
N LYS A 50 -18.59 4.92 -0.17
CA LYS A 50 -18.70 5.40 -1.53
C LYS A 50 -17.31 5.74 -2.05
N VAL A 51 -17.04 5.36 -3.29
CA VAL A 51 -15.91 5.87 -4.05
C VAL A 51 -16.28 7.23 -4.62
N PHE A 52 -15.45 8.22 -4.33
CA PHE A 52 -15.59 9.61 -4.74
C PHE A 52 -14.98 9.82 -6.13
N GLU A 53 -15.59 10.67 -6.96
CA GLU A 53 -15.10 10.93 -8.33
C GLU A 53 -13.76 11.65 -8.30
N GLU A 54 -13.53 12.46 -7.27
CA GLU A 54 -12.28 13.17 -7.02
C GLU A 54 -11.10 12.21 -6.81
N ASP A 55 -11.36 10.97 -6.36
CA ASP A 55 -10.33 9.94 -6.18
C ASP A 55 -10.05 9.14 -7.45
N ARG A 56 -10.79 9.38 -8.54
CA ARG A 56 -10.77 8.54 -9.74
C ARG A 56 -9.37 8.44 -10.34
N ASP A 57 -8.61 9.53 -10.34
CA ASP A 57 -7.23 9.54 -10.86
C ASP A 57 -6.25 8.74 -10.00
N ILE A 58 -6.39 8.81 -8.68
CA ILE A 58 -5.56 8.05 -7.72
C ILE A 58 -5.91 6.58 -7.83
N LEU A 59 -7.20 6.26 -7.87
CA LEU A 59 -7.68 4.91 -8.08
C LEU A 59 -7.22 4.36 -9.41
N PHE A 60 -7.25 5.13 -10.48
CA PHE A 60 -6.73 4.71 -11.78
C PHE A 60 -5.25 4.32 -11.68
N LYS A 61 -4.41 5.17 -11.08
CA LYS A 61 -2.98 4.89 -10.85
C LYS A 61 -2.77 3.62 -10.03
N LEU A 62 -3.48 3.49 -8.91
CA LEU A 62 -3.35 2.34 -8.03
C LEU A 62 -3.86 1.06 -8.70
N CYS A 63 -5.01 1.11 -9.37
CA CYS A 63 -5.58 0.00 -10.11
C CYS A 63 -4.60 -0.55 -11.14
N ASN A 64 -4.03 0.32 -11.98
CA ASN A 64 -3.01 -0.04 -12.97
C ASN A 64 -1.77 -0.68 -12.32
N TYR A 65 -1.32 -0.14 -11.19
CA TYR A 65 -0.22 -0.71 -10.42
C TYR A 65 -0.53 -2.14 -9.91
N PHE A 66 -1.73 -2.35 -9.36
CA PHE A 66 -2.15 -3.64 -8.81
C PHE A 66 -2.34 -4.71 -9.87
N ILE A 67 -2.99 -4.40 -11.00
CA ILE A 67 -3.13 -5.32 -12.14
C ILE A 67 -1.82 -5.54 -12.90
N LYS A 68 -0.76 -4.78 -12.57
CA LYS A 68 0.55 -4.79 -13.23
C LYS A 68 0.49 -4.47 -14.71
N ASP A 69 -0.34 -3.49 -15.08
CA ASP A 69 -0.34 -2.97 -16.45
C ASP A 69 0.95 -2.17 -16.69
N VAL A 70 1.95 -2.83 -17.27
CA VAL A 70 3.28 -2.26 -17.49
C VAL A 70 3.22 -1.02 -18.38
N ALA A 71 2.39 -1.05 -19.43
CA ALA A 71 2.31 0.04 -20.40
C ALA A 71 1.69 1.30 -19.77
N ASN A 72 0.59 1.15 -19.03
CA ASN A 72 -0.02 2.28 -18.32
C ASN A 72 0.82 2.74 -17.13
N CYS A 73 1.44 1.84 -16.38
CA CYS A 73 2.33 2.20 -15.28
C CYS A 73 3.52 3.05 -15.77
N GLN A 74 4.13 2.69 -16.91
CA GLN A 74 5.20 3.49 -17.51
C GLN A 74 4.74 4.91 -17.87
N LYS A 75 3.57 5.04 -18.51
CA LYS A 75 2.98 6.36 -18.85
C LYS A 75 2.68 7.20 -17.61
N LEU A 76 2.29 6.55 -16.51
CA LEU A 76 1.98 7.20 -15.24
C LEU A 76 3.21 7.45 -14.35
N GLY A 77 4.41 7.06 -14.80
CA GLY A 77 5.65 7.19 -14.01
C GLY A 77 5.72 6.26 -12.80
N ILE A 78 5.01 5.14 -12.83
CA ILE A 78 4.93 4.15 -11.74
C ILE A 78 5.81 2.94 -12.07
N ASP A 79 6.70 2.58 -11.15
CA ASP A 79 7.49 1.35 -11.24
C ASP A 79 6.76 0.20 -10.53
N ILE A 80 6.35 -0.82 -11.28
CA ILE A 80 5.65 -2.01 -10.78
C ILE A 80 6.46 -2.83 -9.76
N ASN A 81 7.78 -2.65 -9.73
CA ASN A 81 8.70 -3.35 -8.83
C ASN A 81 8.82 -2.63 -7.49
N LYS A 82 8.51 -1.33 -7.43
CA LYS A 82 8.50 -0.56 -6.19
C LYS A 82 7.20 -0.73 -5.43
N GLY A 83 7.26 -0.41 -4.16
CA GLY A 83 6.12 -0.22 -3.28
C GLY A 83 5.24 0.96 -3.65
N ILE A 84 4.19 1.18 -2.86
CA ILE A 84 3.38 2.41 -2.89
C ILE A 84 3.53 3.10 -1.54
N LEU A 85 3.88 4.39 -1.57
CA LEU A 85 3.73 5.29 -0.44
C LEU A 85 2.55 6.21 -0.76
N LEU A 86 1.43 5.98 -0.08
CA LEU A 86 0.21 6.74 -0.26
C LEU A 86 0.15 7.88 0.77
N THR A 87 0.24 9.12 0.31
CA THR A 87 0.22 10.33 1.16
C THR A 87 -1.06 11.13 0.93
N GLY A 88 -1.48 11.92 1.92
CA GLY A 88 -2.70 12.75 1.83
C GLY A 88 -3.22 13.20 3.19
N PRO A 89 -4.19 14.12 3.24
CA PRO A 89 -4.74 14.64 4.49
C PRO A 89 -5.46 13.56 5.32
N VAL A 90 -5.66 13.85 6.60
CA VAL A 90 -6.33 12.92 7.52
C VAL A 90 -7.77 12.67 7.06
N GLY A 91 -8.21 11.40 7.07
CA GLY A 91 -9.59 11.06 6.71
C GLY A 91 -9.89 10.94 5.21
N CYS A 92 -8.91 11.11 4.32
CA CYS A 92 -9.14 10.96 2.87
C CYS A 92 -9.29 9.50 2.38
N GLY A 93 -9.13 8.51 3.28
CA GLY A 93 -9.38 7.10 2.97
C GLY A 93 -8.17 6.24 2.56
N LYS A 94 -6.93 6.73 2.74
CA LYS A 94 -5.68 6.01 2.35
C LYS A 94 -5.65 4.54 2.78
N THR A 95 -5.83 4.29 4.07
CA THR A 95 -5.80 2.95 4.66
C THR A 95 -6.93 2.09 4.11
N SER A 96 -8.13 2.65 3.98
CA SER A 96 -9.28 1.96 3.42
C SER A 96 -9.06 1.57 1.97
N LEU A 97 -8.45 2.44 1.15
CA LEU A 97 -8.10 2.11 -0.23
C LEU A 97 -7.08 0.98 -0.32
N MET A 98 -6.02 1.01 0.50
CA MET A 98 -5.04 -0.09 0.53
C MET A 98 -5.70 -1.41 0.98
N LYS A 99 -6.55 -1.36 2.00
CA LYS A 99 -7.38 -2.51 2.44
C LYS A 99 -8.29 -3.04 1.33
N LEU A 100 -8.81 -2.18 0.47
CA LEU A 100 -9.73 -2.54 -0.59
C LEU A 100 -9.00 -3.14 -1.81
N LEU A 101 -7.97 -2.46 -2.30
CA LEU A 101 -7.27 -2.79 -3.55
C LEU A 101 -6.58 -4.16 -3.53
N ARG A 102 -6.19 -4.64 -2.35
CA ARG A 102 -5.63 -5.99 -2.20
C ARG A 102 -6.59 -7.13 -2.59
N HIS A 103 -7.91 -6.87 -2.61
CA HIS A 103 -8.92 -7.84 -3.01
C HIS A 103 -9.14 -7.91 -4.53
N MET A 104 -8.69 -6.89 -5.25
CA MET A 104 -8.85 -6.81 -6.71
C MET A 104 -7.94 -7.77 -7.48
N VAL A 105 -6.87 -8.24 -6.85
CA VAL A 105 -5.90 -9.16 -7.47
C VAL A 105 -5.69 -10.39 -6.59
N PRO A 106 -6.72 -11.24 -6.42
CA PRO A 106 -6.66 -12.38 -5.49
C PRO A 106 -5.61 -13.43 -5.90
N HIS A 107 -5.24 -13.45 -7.18
CA HIS A 107 -4.19 -14.30 -7.74
C HIS A 107 -2.77 -13.84 -7.36
N GLN A 108 -2.61 -12.62 -6.84
CA GLN A 108 -1.31 -12.10 -6.42
C GLN A 108 -1.11 -12.27 -4.92
N LYS A 109 0.15 -12.43 -4.50
CA LYS A 109 0.50 -12.49 -3.08
C LYS A 109 0.12 -11.17 -2.42
N SER A 110 -0.93 -11.23 -1.60
CA SER A 110 -1.47 -10.08 -0.88
C SER A 110 -0.53 -9.66 0.25
N TYR A 111 -0.34 -8.35 0.44
CA TYR A 111 0.40 -7.86 1.60
C TYR A 111 -0.45 -7.99 2.87
N LYS A 112 0.23 -8.22 3.99
CA LYS A 112 -0.34 -8.09 5.32
C LYS A 112 -0.39 -6.60 5.64
N ILE A 113 -1.60 -6.10 5.89
CA ILE A 113 -1.77 -4.74 6.40
C ILE A 113 -1.39 -4.76 7.86
N ILE A 114 -0.37 -3.99 8.19
CA ILE A 114 0.11 -3.87 9.56
C ILE A 114 -0.69 -2.77 10.25
N PRO A 115 -1.08 -2.97 11.53
CA PRO A 115 -1.67 -1.91 12.33
C PRO A 115 -0.82 -0.62 12.32
N PRO A 116 -1.37 0.52 12.78
CA PRO A 116 -0.66 1.79 12.78
C PRO A 116 0.76 1.66 13.33
N THR A 117 1.75 2.27 12.68
CA THR A 117 3.18 2.12 13.03
C THR A 117 3.48 2.48 14.49
N ARG A 118 2.63 3.27 15.14
CA ARG A 118 2.69 3.52 16.60
C ARG A 118 2.72 2.22 17.41
N ASN A 119 1.96 1.20 16.98
CA ASN A 119 1.87 -0.08 17.69
C ASN A 119 3.19 -0.85 17.57
N ILE A 120 3.90 -0.69 16.46
CA ILE A 120 5.24 -1.25 16.27
C ILE A 120 6.22 -0.60 17.24
N ALA A 121 6.21 0.73 17.35
CA ALA A 121 7.04 1.44 18.32
C ALA A 121 6.73 1.02 19.76
N PHE A 122 5.46 0.83 20.11
CA PHE A 122 5.08 0.30 21.43
C PHE A 122 5.54 -1.15 21.64
N GLY A 123 5.45 -2.00 20.62
CA GLY A 123 5.98 -3.36 20.67
C GLY A 123 7.48 -3.38 20.95
N PHE A 124 8.23 -2.49 20.29
CA PHE A 124 9.67 -2.34 20.51
C PHE A 124 10.01 -1.96 21.95
N ASN A 125 9.21 -1.12 22.61
CA ASN A 125 9.47 -0.75 24.00
C ASN A 125 9.49 -1.98 24.93
N HIS A 126 8.67 -2.99 24.62
CA HIS A 126 8.53 -4.21 25.42
C HIS A 126 9.49 -5.33 24.98
N ILE A 127 9.60 -5.54 23.66
CA ILE A 127 10.26 -6.72 23.06
C ILE A 127 11.63 -6.37 22.46
N GLY A 128 11.94 -5.07 22.31
CA GLY A 128 13.22 -4.58 21.81
C GLY A 128 13.45 -4.90 20.34
N TYR A 129 14.71 -5.18 20.00
CA TYR A 129 15.20 -5.33 18.62
C TYR A 129 14.52 -6.45 17.83
N LYS A 130 13.99 -7.48 18.49
CA LYS A 130 13.19 -8.51 17.81
C LYS A 130 11.99 -7.91 17.05
N THR A 131 11.40 -6.81 17.54
CA THR A 131 10.36 -6.09 16.79
C THR A 131 10.87 -5.58 15.44
N ILE A 132 12.11 -5.08 15.37
CA ILE A 132 12.70 -4.60 14.11
C ILE A 132 12.92 -5.78 13.16
N GLU A 133 13.38 -6.92 13.67
CA GLU A 133 13.56 -8.15 12.88
C GLU A 133 12.22 -8.66 12.33
N ASP A 134 11.19 -8.77 13.17
CA ASP A 134 9.87 -9.30 12.81
C ASP A 134 9.18 -8.47 11.71
N TYR A 135 9.38 -7.15 11.69
CA TYR A 135 8.82 -6.27 10.66
C TYR A 135 9.80 -5.96 9.51
N GLY A 136 11.08 -6.24 9.71
CA GLY A 136 12.16 -6.14 8.71
C GLY A 136 12.29 -7.38 7.83
N ASP A 137 11.45 -8.39 8.01
CA ASP A 137 11.58 -9.70 7.38
C ASP A 137 11.01 -9.82 5.95
N GLY A 138 11.04 -11.04 5.43
CA GLY A 138 10.64 -11.40 4.06
C GLY A 138 9.14 -11.30 3.75
N HIS A 139 8.29 -10.93 4.72
CA HIS A 139 6.85 -10.80 4.48
C HIS A 139 6.51 -9.53 3.70
N TYR A 140 5.34 -9.52 3.04
CA TYR A 140 4.83 -8.36 2.33
C TYR A 140 4.02 -7.51 3.30
N PHE A 141 4.47 -6.29 3.58
CA PHE A 141 3.80 -5.39 4.51
C PHE A 141 3.27 -4.13 3.85
N CYS A 142 2.14 -3.66 4.36
CA CYS A 142 1.69 -2.28 4.21
C CYS A 142 1.66 -1.63 5.60
N PHE A 143 2.58 -0.70 5.86
CA PHE A 143 2.64 0.04 7.11
C PHE A 143 1.64 1.18 7.13
N ASP A 144 0.82 1.24 8.17
CA ASP A 144 -0.24 2.24 8.28
C ASP A 144 0.20 3.43 9.14
N ASP A 145 -0.13 4.65 8.72
CA ASP A 145 0.22 5.90 9.42
C ASP A 145 1.72 6.10 9.68
N LEU A 146 2.57 5.78 8.69
CA LEU A 146 4.01 6.01 8.78
C LEU A 146 4.29 7.48 9.12
N GLY A 147 5.07 7.72 10.17
CA GLY A 147 5.45 9.07 10.56
C GLY A 147 4.62 9.69 11.68
N VAL A 148 3.72 8.94 12.34
CA VAL A 148 3.09 9.39 13.61
C VAL A 148 3.46 8.57 14.85
N GLU A 149 4.21 7.47 14.69
CA GLU A 149 4.81 6.71 15.79
C GLU A 149 5.70 7.54 16.77
N PRO A 150 5.74 7.24 18.08
CA PRO A 150 6.72 7.84 18.98
C PRO A 150 8.13 7.26 18.75
N MET A 151 9.16 7.93 19.28
CA MET A 151 10.48 7.31 19.41
C MET A 151 10.35 6.07 20.30
N GLY A 152 10.89 4.94 19.82
CA GLY A 152 10.96 3.73 20.61
C GLY A 152 12.04 3.87 21.67
N ARG A 153 11.81 3.34 22.86
CA ARG A 153 12.76 3.33 23.96
C ARG A 153 12.85 1.96 24.57
N HIS A 154 14.04 1.37 24.53
CA HIS A 154 14.31 0.05 25.09
C HIS A 154 15.61 0.10 25.90
N TYR A 155 15.54 -0.30 27.17
CA TYR A 155 16.65 -0.15 28.14
C TYR A 155 17.26 1.27 28.18
N GLY A 156 16.41 2.30 28.11
CA GLY A 156 16.82 3.70 28.21
C GLY A 156 17.40 4.30 26.92
N LYS A 157 17.67 3.49 25.88
CA LYS A 157 18.16 3.96 24.57
C LYS A 157 16.99 4.29 23.65
N ASP A 158 17.06 5.46 23.05
CA ASP A 158 16.10 5.90 22.04
C ASP A 158 16.45 5.30 20.67
N CYS A 159 15.43 4.90 19.92
CA CYS A 159 15.56 4.26 18.62
C CYS A 159 14.44 4.70 17.69
N ASN A 160 14.80 5.10 16.47
CA ASN A 160 13.83 5.31 15.40
C ASN A 160 13.44 3.95 14.79
N VAL A 161 12.53 3.25 15.47
CA VAL A 161 12.13 1.87 15.16
C VAL A 161 11.72 1.72 13.70
N MET A 162 10.87 2.61 13.19
CA MET A 162 10.43 2.56 11.80
C MET A 162 11.55 2.92 10.82
N GLY A 163 12.47 3.82 11.18
CA GLY A 163 13.67 4.08 10.39
C GLY A 163 14.50 2.82 10.17
N GLU A 164 14.78 2.07 11.23
CA GLU A 164 15.56 0.82 11.15
C GLU A 164 14.84 -0.29 10.38
N ILE A 165 13.51 -0.41 10.56
CA ILE A 165 12.70 -1.33 9.75
C ILE A 165 12.77 -0.96 8.27
N LEU A 166 12.61 0.31 7.91
CA LEU A 166 12.68 0.75 6.52
C LEU A 166 14.05 0.49 5.87
N LEU A 167 15.14 0.64 6.64
CA LEU A 167 16.48 0.29 6.18
C LEU A 167 16.62 -1.21 5.94
N SER A 168 16.20 -2.04 6.90
CA SER A 168 16.23 -3.50 6.77
C SER A 168 15.43 -3.98 5.55
N ARG A 169 14.26 -3.36 5.31
CA ARG A 169 13.42 -3.68 4.15
C ARG A 169 13.98 -3.15 2.84
N TYR A 170 14.75 -2.07 2.86
CA TYR A 170 15.50 -1.62 1.69
C TYR A 170 16.53 -2.67 1.26
N ASP A 171 17.24 -3.28 2.20
CA ASP A 171 18.22 -4.32 1.88
C ASP A 171 17.55 -5.54 1.23
N LEU A 172 16.36 -5.93 1.71
CA LEU A 172 15.53 -6.96 1.07
C LEU A 172 15.04 -6.55 -0.32
N PHE A 173 14.67 -5.29 -0.53
CA PHE A 173 14.27 -4.78 -1.84
C PHE A 173 15.43 -4.78 -2.84
N CYS A 174 16.65 -4.49 -2.37
CA CYS A 174 17.86 -4.46 -3.16
C CYS A 174 18.53 -5.84 -3.34
N HIS A 175 17.88 -6.92 -2.90
CA HIS A 175 18.43 -8.26 -3.02
C HIS A 175 18.86 -8.57 -4.49
N PRO A 176 20.05 -9.16 -4.71
CA PRO A 176 20.55 -9.45 -6.05
C PRO A 176 19.59 -10.32 -6.87
N GLU A 177 19.06 -11.38 -6.25
CA GLU A 177 18.04 -12.24 -6.84
C GLU A 177 16.66 -11.57 -6.82
N ARG A 178 16.08 -11.31 -8.01
CA ARG A 178 14.77 -10.67 -8.15
C ARG A 178 13.62 -11.42 -7.47
N SER A 179 13.67 -12.76 -7.45
CA SER A 179 12.67 -13.63 -6.81
C SER A 179 12.59 -13.44 -5.29
N ARG A 180 13.68 -12.97 -4.68
CA ARG A 180 13.79 -12.73 -3.23
C ARG A 180 13.53 -11.28 -2.83
N ARG A 181 13.31 -10.39 -3.80
CA ARG A 181 13.00 -8.99 -3.52
C ARG A 181 11.63 -8.86 -2.89
N VAL A 182 11.56 -8.06 -1.83
CA VAL A 182 10.32 -7.86 -1.07
C VAL A 182 9.82 -6.44 -1.26
N LYS A 183 8.56 -6.33 -1.70
CA LYS A 183 7.90 -5.03 -1.84
C LYS A 183 7.31 -4.60 -0.50
N THR A 184 7.39 -3.30 -0.25
CA THR A 184 6.86 -2.67 0.96
C THR A 184 5.87 -1.60 0.55
N HIS A 185 4.74 -1.51 1.24
CA HIS A 185 3.76 -0.46 1.05
C HIS A 185 3.66 0.37 2.32
N ALA A 186 3.22 1.62 2.21
CA ALA A 186 2.96 2.46 3.36
C ALA A 186 1.89 3.52 3.07
N THR A 187 1.17 3.93 4.10
CA THR A 187 0.32 5.12 4.11
C THR A 187 0.93 6.15 5.06
N THR A 188 0.73 7.44 4.79
CA THR A 188 1.20 8.51 5.68
C THR A 188 0.34 9.76 5.53
N ASN A 189 0.23 10.55 6.59
CA ASN A 189 -0.34 11.90 6.53
C ASN A 189 0.73 12.96 6.31
N LEU A 190 2.01 12.58 6.35
CA LEU A 190 3.14 13.48 6.26
C LEU A 190 3.51 13.77 4.80
N ASN A 191 4.01 14.98 4.60
CA ASN A 191 4.62 15.40 3.35
C ASN A 191 6.09 14.97 3.27
N ALA A 192 6.72 15.27 2.12
CA ALA A 192 8.09 14.87 1.83
C ALA A 192 9.14 15.41 2.81
N GLN A 193 8.95 16.63 3.31
CA GLN A 193 9.86 17.32 4.22
C GLN A 193 9.68 16.82 5.65
N GLU A 194 8.45 16.67 6.11
CA GLU A 194 8.16 16.13 7.45
C GLU A 194 8.70 14.71 7.63
N LEU A 195 8.63 13.87 6.59
CA LEU A 195 9.25 12.54 6.59
C LEU A 195 10.78 12.61 6.68
N GLU A 196 11.40 13.62 6.07
CA GLU A 196 12.85 13.83 6.09
C GLU A 196 13.33 14.33 7.44
N GLU A 197 12.65 15.30 8.04
CA GLU A 197 12.91 15.79 9.40
C GLU A 197 12.79 14.65 10.42
N ARG A 198 11.83 13.75 10.20
CA ARG A 198 11.54 12.67 11.13
C ARG A 198 12.47 11.46 11.04
N TYR A 199 12.84 11.03 9.84
CA TYR A 199 13.68 9.84 9.64
C TYR A 199 15.11 10.15 9.24
N GLY A 200 15.40 11.41 8.92
CA GLY A 200 16.68 11.86 8.41
C GLY A 200 16.89 11.54 6.92
N ASN A 201 17.88 12.23 6.35
CA ASN A 201 18.23 12.17 4.93
C ASN A 201 18.54 10.76 4.42
N ARG A 202 19.18 9.94 5.27
CA ARG A 202 19.56 8.56 4.92
C ARG A 202 18.33 7.72 4.61
N VAL A 203 17.37 7.68 5.53
CA VAL A 203 16.13 6.89 5.36
C VAL A 203 15.30 7.47 4.23
N ARG A 204 15.18 8.80 4.15
CA ARG A 204 14.44 9.48 3.08
C ARG A 204 14.94 9.10 1.69
N SER A 205 16.25 9.03 1.48
CA SER A 205 16.86 8.60 0.22
C SER A 205 16.48 7.15 -0.14
N ARG A 206 16.48 6.24 0.84
CA ARG A 206 16.06 4.84 0.63
C ARG A 206 14.55 4.73 0.35
N MET A 207 13.72 5.54 0.99
CA MET A 207 12.28 5.59 0.72
C MET A 207 11.96 5.98 -0.73
N ARG A 208 12.70 6.93 -1.32
CA ARG A 208 12.51 7.33 -2.75
C ARG A 208 12.75 6.16 -3.72
N GLN A 209 13.59 5.20 -3.33
CA GLN A 209 13.85 4.00 -4.11
C GLN A 209 12.84 2.89 -3.82
N LEU A 210 12.41 2.74 -2.57
CA LEU A 210 11.43 1.74 -2.14
C LEU A 210 10.05 1.96 -2.72
N PHE A 211 9.61 3.21 -2.85
CA PHE A 211 8.21 3.53 -3.10
C PHE A 211 7.99 4.36 -4.37
N ASN A 212 6.87 4.10 -5.04
CA ASN A 212 6.19 5.09 -5.87
C ASN A 212 5.38 5.99 -4.95
N LEU A 213 5.54 7.31 -5.09
CA LEU A 213 4.75 8.28 -4.35
C LEU A 213 3.41 8.49 -5.05
N VAL A 214 2.32 8.20 -4.36
CA VAL A 214 0.96 8.52 -4.82
C VAL A 214 0.34 9.43 -3.76
N ALA A 215 -0.14 10.60 -4.17
CA ALA A 215 -0.65 11.61 -3.26
C ALA A 215 -2.13 11.89 -3.54
N PHE A 216 -2.92 12.01 -2.47
CA PHE A 216 -4.21 12.70 -2.53
C PHE A 216 -4.02 14.19 -2.67
N ASP A 217 -5.04 14.84 -3.22
CA ASP A 217 -5.14 16.29 -3.19
C ASP A 217 -5.12 16.78 -1.73
N LYS A 218 -4.44 17.90 -1.49
CA LYS A 218 -4.40 18.57 -0.19
C LYS A 218 -5.78 19.08 0.22
N GLU A 219 -6.60 19.46 -0.75
CA GLU A 219 -7.98 19.93 -0.55
C GLU A 219 -8.97 18.76 -0.42
N CYS A 220 -8.50 17.51 -0.41
CA CYS A 220 -9.37 16.36 -0.23
C CYS A 220 -10.04 16.41 1.15
N MET A 221 -11.36 16.48 1.14
CA MET A 221 -12.19 16.50 2.35
C MET A 221 -12.09 15.20 3.14
N ASP A 222 -12.36 15.30 4.44
CA ASP A 222 -12.49 14.14 5.33
C ASP A 222 -13.78 13.37 5.01
N LYS A 223 -13.63 12.12 4.56
CA LYS A 223 -14.72 11.25 4.07
C LYS A 223 -15.39 10.45 5.18
N ARG A 224 -15.06 10.74 6.44
CA ARG A 224 -15.74 10.16 7.61
C ARG A 224 -17.03 10.89 7.96
N LYS A 225 -17.32 12.01 7.29
CA LYS A 225 -18.50 12.85 7.50
C LYS A 225 -19.65 12.44 6.58
#